data_AF-A0A6A7LB91-F1
#
_entry.id   AF-A0A6A7LB91-F1
#
_cell.length_a   1.000
_cell.length_b   1.000
_cell.length_c   1.000
_cell.angle_alpha   90.00
_cell.angle_beta   90.00
_cell.angle_gamma   90.00
#
_symmetry.space_group_name_H-M   'P 1'
#
loop_
_entity.id
_entity.type
_entity.pdbx_description
1 polymer ?
#
loop_
_entity_poly.entity_id
_entity_poly.type
_entity_poly.pdbx_seq_one_letter_code
_entity_poly.pdbx_strand_id
1 'polypeptide(L)'
;MYPSSEDHSLTLPIVDPSLDTPQLPLVFNVLALYWGEDLASHISEKAKVQYKAVRGSVLIEGIEVAEKNGFQSMMYKSNMKDIKKTIDQGIPIITILPGIHDLVQHATIVCGYEPQERRILTYVPEQDKQGAVPEKRFEQEWEEDDTTSIILIPSDMAEIVSDRDFKFQNSNRSCLVAERLRLKGDIAKAVEELSSAVNMDGDNPHAWYALGSAYSDQKSDSTIECFRKAIQLNKRYYLAYRGLGNYYLKNEQYDFADEWYSMAIDINPVRFGPIYKNRAFARLKSGKGSVKEDLEKYLHYMPGATDRISVQQAIKEL
;
A
#
# COMPACT_ATOMS: atom_id res chain seq x y z
N MET A 1 42.67 -9.43 -13.04
CA MET A 1 41.23 -9.67 -12.79
C MET A 1 40.67 -8.35 -12.28
N TYR A 2 39.97 -7.61 -13.13
CA TYR A 2 39.18 -6.47 -12.69
C TYR A 2 37.90 -7.03 -12.05
N PRO A 3 37.47 -6.56 -10.86
CA PRO A 3 36.14 -6.92 -10.36
C PRO A 3 35.12 -6.27 -11.29
N SER A 4 34.13 -7.04 -11.74
CA SER A 4 33.01 -6.58 -12.55
C SER A 4 32.20 -5.53 -11.78
N SER A 5 32.16 -4.30 -12.29
CA SER A 5 31.31 -3.21 -11.80
C SER A 5 29.85 -3.41 -12.23
N GLU A 6 29.21 -4.49 -11.77
CA GLU A 6 27.79 -4.83 -12.03
C GLU A 6 26.98 -4.96 -10.72
N ASP A 7 27.43 -4.32 -9.63
CA ASP A 7 26.68 -4.36 -8.38
C ASP A 7 25.60 -3.28 -8.38
N HIS A 8 24.35 -3.70 -8.64
CA HIS A 8 23.16 -2.85 -8.65
C HIS A 8 22.44 -2.90 -7.29
N SER A 9 23.21 -2.84 -6.21
CA SER A 9 22.69 -2.93 -4.85
C SER A 9 23.25 -1.84 -3.94
N LEU A 10 22.43 -1.42 -2.97
CA LEU A 10 22.73 -0.42 -1.96
C LEU A 10 22.70 -1.08 -0.59
N THR A 11 23.79 -0.92 0.17
CA THR A 11 23.82 -1.35 1.56
C THR A 11 23.10 -0.35 2.44
N LEU A 12 22.02 -0.79 3.10
CA LEU A 12 21.22 0.05 3.99
C LEU A 12 21.53 -0.26 5.45
N PRO A 13 21.43 0.73 6.36
CA PRO A 13 21.62 0.52 7.78
C PRO A 13 20.53 -0.38 8.36
N ILE A 14 20.91 -1.28 9.27
CA ILE A 14 19.97 -2.10 10.01
C ILE A 14 19.37 -1.26 11.15
N VAL A 15 18.05 -1.17 11.15
CA VAL A 15 17.29 -0.46 12.18
C VAL A 15 16.45 -1.46 12.97
N ASP A 16 16.46 -1.34 14.29
CA ASP A 16 15.65 -2.16 15.19
C ASP A 16 14.16 -2.02 14.81
N PRO A 17 13.46 -3.13 14.47
CA PRO A 17 12.03 -3.11 14.17
C PRO A 17 11.17 -2.52 15.30
N SER A 18 11.65 -2.48 16.55
CA SER A 18 10.97 -1.84 17.67
C SER A 18 10.81 -0.31 17.51
N LEU A 19 11.59 0.30 16.62
CA LEU A 19 11.51 1.71 16.26
C LEU A 19 10.47 2.01 15.18
N ASP A 20 9.82 0.98 14.61
CA ASP A 20 8.71 1.18 13.67
C ASP A 20 7.49 1.75 14.42
N THR A 21 7.19 3.02 14.16
CA THR A 21 6.08 3.73 14.80
C THR A 21 5.18 4.38 13.75
N PRO A 22 3.90 4.63 14.07
CA PRO A 22 3.03 5.40 13.18
C PRO A 22 3.62 6.77 12.79
N GLN A 23 4.37 7.42 13.68
CA GLN A 23 4.96 8.76 13.50
C GLN A 23 6.26 8.74 12.70
N LEU A 24 7.04 7.66 12.80
CA LEU A 24 8.22 7.43 11.98
C LEU A 24 8.22 5.96 11.58
N PRO A 25 7.58 5.64 10.44
CA PRO A 25 7.63 4.31 9.87
C PRO A 25 9.08 3.89 9.62
N LEU A 26 9.38 2.61 9.85
CA LEU A 26 10.73 2.05 9.75
C LEU A 26 11.44 2.43 8.46
N VAL A 27 10.72 2.42 7.34
CA VAL A 27 11.27 2.72 6.01
C VAL A 27 11.87 4.13 5.92
N PHE A 28 11.25 5.14 6.55
CA PHE A 28 11.78 6.51 6.55
C PHE A 28 13.00 6.63 7.47
N ASN A 29 13.01 5.90 8.59
CA ASN A 29 14.16 5.88 9.49
C ASN A 29 15.39 5.25 8.82
N VAL A 30 15.21 4.12 8.13
CA VAL A 30 16.27 3.45 7.36
C VAL A 30 16.83 4.38 6.29
N LEU A 31 15.96 5.05 5.51
CA LEU A 31 16.42 5.96 4.46
C LEU A 31 17.13 7.18 5.01
N ALA A 32 16.65 7.77 6.10
CA ALA A 32 17.34 8.91 6.70
C ALA A 32 18.73 8.53 7.23
N LEU A 33 18.85 7.39 7.91
CA LEU A 33 20.14 6.88 8.40
C LEU A 33 21.09 6.53 7.25
N TYR A 34 20.57 6.05 6.11
CA TYR A 34 21.36 5.84 4.90
C TYR A 34 22.02 7.15 4.43
N TRP A 35 21.30 8.26 4.56
CA TRP A 35 21.81 9.61 4.28
C TRP A 35 22.56 10.24 5.46
N GLY A 36 22.76 9.51 6.56
CA GLY A 36 23.51 9.97 7.73
C GLY A 36 22.69 10.69 8.80
N GLU A 37 21.35 10.73 8.68
CA GLU A 37 20.49 11.48 9.60
C GLU A 37 19.63 10.62 10.52
N ASP A 38 19.64 10.95 11.81
CA ASP A 38 18.86 10.28 12.86
C ASP A 38 17.52 11.00 13.12
N LEU A 39 16.51 10.66 12.32
CA LEU A 39 15.15 11.20 12.50
C LEU A 39 14.50 10.79 13.82
N ALA A 40 14.88 9.65 14.39
CA ALA A 40 14.27 9.15 15.63
C ALA A 40 14.57 10.09 16.81
N SER A 41 15.75 10.73 16.81
CA SER A 41 16.13 11.73 17.82
C SER A 41 15.21 12.96 17.85
N HIS A 42 14.51 13.24 16.75
CA HIS A 42 13.64 14.42 16.61
C HIS A 42 12.17 14.16 17.00
N ILE A 43 11.81 12.93 17.35
CA ILE A 43 10.41 12.58 17.70
C ILE A 43 10.16 12.82 19.19
N SER A 44 9.26 13.77 19.48
CA SER A 44 8.84 14.04 20.86
C SER A 44 8.05 12.89 21.48
N GLU A 45 8.18 12.72 22.80
CA GLU A 45 7.43 11.72 23.57
C GLU A 45 5.90 11.93 23.50
N LYS A 46 5.45 13.19 23.36
CA LYS A 46 4.04 13.53 23.18
C LYS A 46 3.46 13.01 21.86
N ALA A 47 4.25 13.04 20.78
CA ALA A 47 3.81 12.56 19.47
C ALA A 47 3.53 11.05 19.51
N LYS A 48 4.30 10.27 20.28
CA LYS A 48 4.15 8.81 20.42
C LYS A 48 2.78 8.37 20.98
N VAL A 49 2.07 9.24 21.70
CA VAL A 49 0.79 8.93 22.34
C VAL A 49 -0.41 9.08 21.37
N GLN A 50 -0.27 9.87 20.31
CA GLN A 50 -1.39 10.27 19.44
C GLN A 50 -2.00 9.11 18.63
N TYR A 51 -1.23 8.06 18.33
CA TYR A 51 -1.64 6.96 17.46
C TYR A 51 -1.76 5.60 18.17
N LYS A 52 -1.94 5.56 19.51
CA LYS A 52 -1.98 4.31 20.29
C LYS A 52 -2.99 3.25 19.79
N ALA A 53 -4.04 3.66 19.07
CA ALA A 53 -5.05 2.76 18.53
C ALA A 53 -4.84 2.39 17.05
N VAL A 54 -3.88 3.00 16.37
CA VAL A 54 -3.59 2.74 14.95
C VAL A 54 -2.60 1.58 14.85
N ARG A 55 -2.96 0.55 14.08
CA ARG A 55 -2.04 -0.50 13.67
C ARG A 55 -1.48 -0.15 12.29
N GLY A 56 -0.16 -0.10 12.16
CA GLY A 56 0.53 0.20 10.89
C GLY A 56 1.14 1.60 10.83
N SER A 57 1.66 1.94 9.66
CA SER A 57 2.41 3.18 9.38
C SER A 57 1.49 4.31 8.92
N VAL A 58 1.74 5.55 9.36
CA VAL A 58 1.10 6.75 8.79
C VAL A 58 2.15 7.46 7.93
N LEU A 59 2.19 7.13 6.64
CA LEU A 59 3.31 7.50 5.76
C LEU A 59 3.58 9.01 5.72
N ILE A 60 2.53 9.83 5.73
CA ILE A 60 2.68 11.30 5.72
C ILE A 60 3.41 11.83 6.96
N GLU A 61 3.32 11.17 8.11
CA GLU A 61 4.07 11.58 9.31
C GLU A 61 5.57 11.40 9.12
N GLY A 62 5.99 10.24 8.59
CA GLY A 62 7.41 9.99 8.28
C GLY A 62 7.97 10.97 7.25
N ILE A 63 7.17 11.28 6.22
CA ILE A 63 7.52 12.28 5.21
C ILE A 63 7.68 13.67 5.84
N GLU A 64 6.68 14.15 6.58
CA GLU A 64 6.72 15.49 7.17
C GLU A 64 7.83 15.63 8.23
N VAL A 65 8.15 14.55 8.95
CA VAL A 65 9.31 14.51 9.86
C VAL A 65 10.60 14.66 9.07
N ALA A 66 10.79 13.90 8.00
CA ALA A 66 12.00 14.00 7.19
C ALA A 66 12.13 15.38 6.52
N GLU A 67 11.05 15.92 5.95
CA GLU A 67 11.03 17.24 5.31
C GLU A 67 11.42 18.38 6.27
N LYS A 68 10.98 18.30 7.55
CA LYS A 68 11.38 19.27 8.59
C LYS A 68 12.86 19.18 8.95
N ASN A 69 13.53 18.08 8.63
CA ASN A 69 14.91 17.80 8.97
C ASN A 69 15.79 17.69 7.71
N GLY A 70 15.51 18.52 6.70
CA GLY A 70 16.43 18.74 5.58
C GLY A 70 16.25 17.80 4.39
N PHE A 71 15.20 16.98 4.34
CA PHE A 71 14.91 16.12 3.18
C PHE A 71 13.87 16.74 2.23
N GLN A 72 13.93 16.31 0.98
CA GLN A 72 12.82 16.42 0.03
C GLN A 72 12.20 15.06 -0.22
N SER A 73 10.88 15.05 -0.44
CA SER A 73 10.13 13.84 -0.75
C SER A 73 9.40 13.97 -2.09
N MET A 74 9.42 12.90 -2.88
CA MET A 74 8.67 12.80 -4.14
C MET A 74 7.89 11.50 -4.15
N MET A 75 6.56 11.59 -4.15
CA MET A 75 5.66 10.43 -4.10
C MET A 75 4.86 10.28 -5.39
N TYR A 76 5.33 9.45 -6.30
CA TYR A 76 4.91 9.50 -7.70
C TYR A 76 4.55 8.11 -8.21
N LYS A 77 3.83 8.10 -9.33
CA LYS A 77 3.63 6.89 -10.13
C LYS A 77 4.91 6.56 -10.87
N SER A 78 5.50 5.40 -10.58
CA SER A 78 6.80 4.98 -11.12
C SER A 78 6.65 3.76 -12.03
N ASN A 79 7.78 3.22 -12.50
CA ASN A 79 7.85 1.97 -13.26
C ASN A 79 9.21 1.31 -13.03
N MET A 80 9.41 0.10 -13.57
CA MET A 80 10.64 -0.66 -13.30
C MET A 80 11.91 -0.01 -13.85
N LYS A 81 11.82 0.72 -14.96
CA LYS A 81 12.97 1.46 -15.52
C LYS A 81 13.38 2.59 -14.57
N ASP A 82 12.41 3.32 -14.03
CA ASP A 82 12.67 4.42 -13.10
C ASP A 82 13.23 3.92 -11.77
N ILE A 83 12.72 2.79 -11.25
CA ILE A 83 13.29 2.15 -10.05
C ILE A 83 14.77 1.82 -10.28
N LYS A 84 15.10 1.08 -11.36
CA LYS A 84 16.47 0.68 -11.68
C LYS A 84 17.40 1.87 -11.87
N LYS A 85 16.96 2.89 -12.62
CA LYS A 85 17.71 4.15 -12.82
C LYS A 85 18.04 4.83 -11.48
N THR A 86 17.09 4.82 -10.54
CA THR A 86 17.26 5.49 -9.25
C THR A 86 18.21 4.73 -8.33
N ILE A 87 18.14 3.40 -8.33
CA ILE A 87 19.12 2.54 -7.65
C ILE A 87 20.52 2.77 -8.21
N ASP A 88 20.68 2.83 -9.53
CA ASP A 88 21.97 3.08 -10.18
C ASP A 88 22.54 4.49 -9.87
N GLN A 89 21.69 5.41 -9.41
CA GLN A 89 22.09 6.74 -8.92
C GLN A 89 22.42 6.75 -7.41
N GLY A 90 22.40 5.61 -6.74
CA GLY A 90 22.66 5.52 -5.31
C GLY A 90 21.48 5.94 -4.44
N ILE A 91 20.25 5.94 -4.97
CA ILE A 91 19.07 6.39 -4.23
C ILE A 91 18.15 5.18 -3.98
N PRO A 92 17.99 4.74 -2.72
CA PRO A 92 17.01 3.72 -2.37
C PRO A 92 15.58 4.29 -2.49
N ILE A 93 14.61 3.44 -2.79
CA ILE A 93 13.22 3.87 -3.06
C ILE A 93 12.25 3.11 -2.18
N ILE A 94 11.27 3.80 -1.61
CA ILE A 94 10.13 3.15 -0.95
C ILE A 94 9.06 2.86 -2.00
N THR A 95 8.56 1.62 -2.04
CA THR A 95 7.45 1.21 -2.90
C THR A 95 6.27 0.74 -2.07
N ILE A 96 5.06 1.13 -2.47
CA ILE A 96 3.82 0.73 -1.80
C ILE A 96 3.28 -0.54 -2.46
N LEU A 97 3.27 -1.64 -1.71
CA LEU A 97 2.84 -2.95 -2.17
C LEU A 97 1.59 -3.42 -1.42
N PRO A 98 0.88 -4.43 -1.95
CA PRO A 98 -0.10 -5.19 -1.19
C PRO A 98 0.46 -5.64 0.16
N GLY A 99 -0.28 -5.39 1.24
CA GLY A 99 0.09 -5.89 2.58
C GLY A 99 0.04 -7.42 2.66
N ILE A 100 0.83 -7.98 3.56
CA ILE A 100 0.85 -9.41 3.87
C ILE A 100 -0.12 -9.68 5.05
N HIS A 101 -0.89 -10.77 5.00
CA HIS A 101 -1.72 -11.27 6.11
C HIS A 101 -2.62 -10.22 6.79
N ASP A 102 -3.63 -9.72 6.08
CA ASP A 102 -4.68 -8.79 6.56
C ASP A 102 -4.25 -7.34 6.85
N LEU A 103 -2.97 -6.99 6.72
CA LEU A 103 -2.53 -5.62 6.91
C LEU A 103 -2.84 -4.74 5.68
N VAL A 104 -3.13 -3.46 5.95
CA VAL A 104 -3.21 -2.37 4.96
C VAL A 104 -1.87 -2.30 4.20
N GLN A 105 -1.87 -1.68 3.01
CA GLN A 105 -0.72 -1.49 2.12
C GLN A 105 0.64 -1.44 2.88
N HIS A 106 1.61 -2.23 2.42
CA HIS A 106 2.93 -2.32 3.04
C HIS A 106 3.93 -1.46 2.25
N ALA A 107 4.64 -0.59 2.96
CA ALA A 107 5.77 0.14 2.41
C ALA A 107 7.04 -0.71 2.55
N THR A 108 7.72 -0.96 1.43
CA THR A 108 9.00 -1.69 1.40
C THR A 108 10.06 -0.83 0.72
N ILE A 109 11.33 -0.97 1.13
CA ILE A 109 12.43 -0.29 0.44
C ILE A 109 13.00 -1.23 -0.62
N VAL A 110 13.02 -0.79 -1.87
CA VAL A 110 13.86 -1.37 -2.93
C VAL A 110 15.26 -0.80 -2.76
N CYS A 111 16.22 -1.68 -2.56
CA CYS A 111 17.64 -1.34 -2.38
C CYS A 111 18.54 -1.97 -3.45
N GLY A 112 17.99 -2.70 -4.41
CA GLY A 112 18.78 -3.21 -5.51
C GLY A 112 17.99 -4.03 -6.52
N TYR A 113 18.68 -4.55 -7.53
CA TYR A 113 18.15 -5.52 -8.48
C TYR A 113 19.25 -6.42 -9.03
N GLU A 114 18.88 -7.60 -9.52
CA GLU A 114 19.79 -8.56 -10.15
C GLU A 114 19.33 -8.78 -11.60
N PRO A 115 20.00 -8.17 -12.60
CA PRO A 115 19.56 -8.22 -14.00
C PRO A 115 19.49 -9.65 -14.55
N GLN A 116 20.48 -10.49 -14.20
CA GLN A 116 20.63 -11.85 -14.73
C GLN A 116 19.55 -12.78 -14.15
N GLU A 117 19.30 -12.68 -12.85
CA GLU A 117 18.31 -13.48 -12.11
C GLU A 117 16.89 -12.90 -12.19
N ARG A 118 16.74 -11.67 -12.74
CA ARG A 118 15.49 -10.92 -12.83
C ARG A 118 14.80 -10.78 -11.47
N ARG A 119 15.56 -10.30 -10.49
CA ARG A 119 15.10 -10.09 -9.12
C ARG A 119 15.18 -8.64 -8.71
N ILE A 120 14.23 -8.22 -7.90
CA ILE A 120 14.26 -6.96 -7.15
C ILE A 120 14.66 -7.29 -5.73
N LEU A 121 15.63 -6.53 -5.22
CA LEU A 121 16.15 -6.69 -3.89
C LEU A 121 15.48 -5.68 -2.95
N THR A 122 14.90 -6.19 -1.86
CA THR A 122 14.15 -5.40 -0.88
C THR A 122 14.82 -5.47 0.48
N TYR A 123 14.72 -4.36 1.23
CA TYR A 123 15.24 -4.29 2.58
C TYR A 123 14.54 -5.28 3.52
N VAL A 124 15.33 -5.97 4.35
CA VAL A 124 14.86 -6.79 5.47
C VAL A 124 15.64 -6.32 6.71
N PRO A 125 14.96 -6.00 7.83
CA PRO A 125 15.62 -5.48 9.03
C PRO A 125 16.28 -6.61 9.86
N GLU A 126 17.09 -7.45 9.21
CA GLU A 126 17.83 -8.56 9.82
C GLU A 126 19.24 -8.62 9.24
N GLN A 127 20.22 -9.01 10.06
CA GLN A 127 21.61 -9.16 9.61
C GLN A 127 21.73 -10.17 8.46
N ASP A 128 22.50 -9.78 7.44
CA ASP A 128 22.83 -10.58 6.26
C ASP A 128 21.61 -11.14 5.51
N LYS A 129 20.45 -10.49 5.66
CA LYS A 129 19.23 -10.84 4.95
C LYS A 129 18.77 -9.70 4.08
N GLN A 130 18.49 -10.05 2.83
CA GLN A 130 17.83 -9.19 1.87
C GLN A 130 16.66 -9.98 1.29
N GLY A 131 15.53 -9.31 1.09
CA GLY A 131 14.43 -9.88 0.35
C GLY A 131 14.81 -9.91 -1.12
N ALA A 132 14.50 -11.00 -1.81
CA ALA A 132 14.72 -11.12 -3.24
C ALA A 132 13.44 -11.61 -3.90
N VAL A 133 12.74 -10.71 -4.57
CA VAL A 133 11.44 -10.96 -5.20
C VAL A 133 11.65 -11.07 -6.72
N PRO A 134 11.08 -12.08 -7.40
CA PRO A 134 11.09 -12.11 -8.87
C PRO A 134 10.49 -10.82 -9.43
N GLU A 135 11.18 -10.15 -10.35
CA GLU A 135 10.81 -8.82 -10.87
C GLU A 135 9.39 -8.80 -11.41
N LYS A 136 9.01 -9.82 -12.18
CA LYS A 136 7.64 -9.96 -12.71
C LYS A 136 6.58 -10.02 -11.61
N ARG A 137 6.88 -10.70 -10.50
CA ARG A 137 5.95 -10.80 -9.37
C ARG A 137 5.85 -9.47 -8.64
N PHE A 138 6.99 -8.81 -8.41
CA PHE A 138 7.05 -7.49 -7.81
C PHE A 138 6.20 -6.48 -8.62
N GLU A 139 6.44 -6.40 -9.93
CA GLU A 139 5.71 -5.50 -10.83
C GLU A 139 4.20 -5.79 -10.83
N GLN A 140 3.81 -7.07 -10.91
CA GLN A 140 2.40 -7.47 -10.88
C GLN A 140 1.67 -7.09 -9.59
N GLU A 141 2.32 -7.26 -8.43
CA GLU A 141 1.75 -6.89 -7.13
C GLU A 141 1.71 -5.36 -6.98
N TRP A 142 2.75 -4.66 -7.42
CA TRP A 142 2.89 -3.21 -7.34
C TRP A 142 1.88 -2.46 -8.23
N GLU A 143 1.56 -3.00 -9.40
CA GLU A 143 0.51 -2.47 -10.30
C GLU A 143 -0.88 -2.47 -9.65
N GLU A 144 -1.14 -3.33 -8.67
CA GLU A 144 -2.45 -3.42 -8.02
C GLU A 144 -2.76 -2.22 -7.11
N ASP A 145 -1.73 -1.43 -6.78
CA ASP A 145 -1.79 -0.19 -5.99
C ASP A 145 -1.22 1.02 -6.78
N ASP A 146 -1.32 0.94 -8.11
CA ASP A 146 -0.92 1.97 -9.08
C ASP A 146 0.56 2.37 -9.08
N THR A 147 1.45 1.44 -8.73
CA THR A 147 2.90 1.63 -8.82
C THR A 147 3.41 2.85 -8.05
N THR A 148 2.82 3.14 -6.90
CA THR A 148 3.21 4.29 -6.07
C THR A 148 4.61 4.06 -5.46
N SER A 149 5.48 5.05 -5.61
CA SER A 149 6.84 5.08 -5.05
C SER A 149 7.11 6.39 -4.33
N ILE A 150 8.01 6.36 -3.35
CA ILE A 150 8.46 7.53 -2.61
C ILE A 150 9.99 7.56 -2.65
N ILE A 151 10.54 8.67 -3.17
CA ILE A 151 11.95 9.03 -3.00
C ILE A 151 12.04 9.94 -1.78
N LEU A 152 13.03 9.66 -0.94
CA LEU A 152 13.47 10.53 0.14
C LEU A 152 14.95 10.83 -0.05
N ILE A 153 15.29 12.10 -0.25
CA ILE A 153 16.65 12.55 -0.56
C ILE A 153 17.00 13.82 0.23
N PRO A 154 18.27 14.04 0.65
CA PRO A 154 18.68 15.32 1.20
C PRO A 154 18.36 16.47 0.24
N SER A 155 17.90 17.61 0.79
CA SER A 155 17.40 18.72 -0.03
C SER A 155 18.46 19.34 -0.95
N ASP A 156 19.72 19.31 -0.52
CA ASP A 156 20.88 19.75 -1.30
C ASP A 156 21.26 18.79 -2.43
N MET A 157 20.75 17.56 -2.40
CA MET A 157 20.93 16.55 -3.44
C MET A 157 19.74 16.45 -4.41
N ALA A 158 18.68 17.23 -4.20
CA ALA A 158 17.46 17.16 -5.00
C ALA A 158 17.67 17.42 -6.51
N GLU A 159 18.73 18.14 -6.88
CA GLU A 159 19.11 18.37 -8.28
C GLU A 159 19.31 17.07 -9.06
N ILE A 160 19.75 15.98 -8.40
CA ILE A 160 20.00 14.65 -9.02
C ILE A 160 18.75 14.08 -9.70
N VAL A 161 17.57 14.46 -9.20
CA VAL A 161 16.28 13.96 -9.66
C VAL A 161 15.36 15.06 -10.19
N SER A 162 15.88 16.28 -10.34
CA SER A 162 15.11 17.48 -10.71
C SER A 162 14.60 17.48 -12.16
N ASP A 163 15.24 16.70 -13.05
CA ASP A 163 14.88 16.57 -14.46
C ASP A 163 13.70 15.60 -14.70
N ARG A 164 13.20 14.96 -13.64
CA ARG A 164 12.20 13.91 -13.73
C ARG A 164 10.77 14.45 -13.67
N ASP A 165 9.88 13.77 -14.38
CA ASP A 165 8.44 13.98 -14.25
C ASP A 165 7.90 13.10 -13.11
N PHE A 166 7.53 13.73 -12.00
CA PHE A 166 6.93 13.05 -10.85
C PHE A 166 5.41 13.02 -10.97
N LYS A 167 4.92 12.18 -11.88
CA LYS A 167 3.48 12.04 -12.14
C LYS A 167 2.72 11.74 -10.83
N PHE A 168 1.67 12.52 -10.58
CA PHE A 168 0.80 12.44 -9.40
C PHE A 168 1.43 12.85 -8.06
N GLN A 169 2.60 13.50 -8.04
CA GLN A 169 3.28 13.86 -6.79
C GLN A 169 2.37 14.53 -5.75
N ASN A 170 1.65 15.56 -6.18
CA ASN A 170 0.83 16.36 -5.28
C ASN A 170 -0.48 15.65 -4.90
N SER A 171 -1.17 15.01 -5.85
CA SER A 171 -2.40 14.26 -5.55
C SER A 171 -2.14 13.03 -4.67
N ASN A 172 -1.02 12.32 -4.87
CA ASN A 172 -0.59 11.24 -3.97
C ASN A 172 -0.30 11.76 -2.56
N ARG A 173 0.32 12.94 -2.43
CA ARG A 173 0.49 13.58 -1.12
C ARG A 173 -0.83 13.88 -0.45
N SER A 174 -1.78 14.47 -1.16
CA SER A 174 -3.13 14.70 -0.66
C SER A 174 -3.80 13.40 -0.22
N CYS A 175 -3.57 12.27 -0.90
CA CYS A 175 -4.09 10.96 -0.47
C CYS A 175 -3.53 10.53 0.90
N LEU A 176 -2.21 10.67 1.13
CA LEU A 176 -1.60 10.33 2.42
C LEU A 176 -2.04 11.29 3.54
N VAL A 177 -2.21 12.59 3.23
CA VAL A 177 -2.78 13.56 4.17
C VAL A 177 -4.21 13.18 4.55
N ALA A 178 -5.03 12.80 3.56
CA ALA A 178 -6.40 12.37 3.78
C ALA A 178 -6.49 11.06 4.57
N GLU A 179 -5.57 10.11 4.37
CA GLU A 179 -5.47 8.91 5.20
C GLU A 179 -5.26 9.27 6.67
N ARG A 180 -4.32 10.16 6.97
CA ARG A 180 -4.11 10.67 8.34
C ARG A 180 -5.36 11.34 8.90
N LEU A 181 -6.05 12.17 8.12
CA LEU A 181 -7.29 12.82 8.54
C LEU A 181 -8.38 11.77 8.87
N ARG A 182 -8.50 10.73 8.05
CA ARG A 182 -9.43 9.62 8.32
C ARG A 182 -9.09 8.87 9.60
N LEU A 183 -7.82 8.60 9.86
CA LEU A 183 -7.37 7.99 11.12
C LEU A 183 -7.68 8.84 12.35
N LYS A 184 -7.72 10.17 12.21
CA LYS A 184 -8.13 11.11 13.26
C LYS A 184 -9.65 11.27 13.38
N GLY A 185 -10.42 10.65 12.48
CA GLY A 185 -11.88 10.74 12.43
C GLY A 185 -12.40 11.97 11.68
N ASP A 186 -11.53 12.80 11.11
CA ASP A 186 -11.88 14.02 10.37
C ASP A 186 -12.27 13.68 8.91
N ILE A 187 -13.27 12.81 8.72
CA ILE A 187 -13.66 12.28 7.40
C ILE A 187 -14.09 13.40 6.43
N ALA A 188 -14.71 14.47 6.92
CA ALA A 188 -15.13 15.60 6.09
C ALA A 188 -13.92 16.31 5.44
N LYS A 189 -12.88 16.62 6.25
CA LYS A 189 -11.64 17.21 5.73
C LYS A 189 -10.89 16.27 4.81
N ALA A 190 -10.93 14.96 5.09
CA ALA A 190 -10.34 13.97 4.18
C ALA A 190 -11.02 13.98 2.80
N VAL A 191 -12.35 14.10 2.76
CA VAL A 191 -13.09 14.22 1.49
C VAL A 191 -12.73 15.52 0.76
N GLU A 192 -12.61 16.65 1.46
CA GLU A 192 -12.18 17.92 0.86
C GLU A 192 -10.79 17.79 0.21
N GLU A 193 -9.83 17.23 0.95
CA GLU A 193 -8.46 16.99 0.48
C GLU A 193 -8.44 16.06 -0.74
N LEU A 194 -9.20 14.97 -0.70
CA LEU A 194 -9.29 13.99 -1.80
C LEU A 194 -10.04 14.55 -3.01
N SER A 195 -11.03 15.42 -2.80
CA SER A 195 -11.71 16.13 -3.87
C SER A 195 -10.74 17.07 -4.59
N SER A 196 -9.88 17.76 -3.84
CA SER A 196 -8.79 18.55 -4.41
C SER A 196 -7.82 17.67 -5.21
N ALA A 197 -7.44 16.49 -4.68
CA ALA A 197 -6.55 15.56 -5.35
C ALA A 197 -7.07 15.10 -6.72
N VAL A 198 -8.35 14.70 -6.81
CA VAL A 198 -8.95 14.26 -8.10
C VAL A 198 -9.20 15.43 -9.05
N ASN A 199 -9.39 16.65 -8.55
CA ASN A 199 -9.49 17.84 -9.40
C ASN A 199 -8.13 18.24 -9.99
N MET A 200 -7.05 18.00 -9.23
CA MET A 200 -5.68 18.24 -9.67
C MET A 200 -5.23 17.22 -10.71
N ASP A 201 -5.40 15.93 -10.39
CA ASP A 201 -4.99 14.80 -11.22
C ASP A 201 -6.17 13.85 -11.44
N GLY A 202 -7.05 14.20 -12.37
CA GLY A 202 -8.26 13.43 -12.69
C GLY A 202 -7.99 12.03 -13.26
N ASP A 203 -6.76 11.73 -13.67
CA ASP A 203 -6.31 10.42 -14.12
C ASP A 203 -5.54 9.62 -13.05
N ASN A 204 -5.50 10.08 -11.79
CA ASN A 204 -4.92 9.32 -10.67
C ASN A 204 -5.92 8.30 -10.07
N PRO A 205 -5.78 6.98 -10.33
CA PRO A 205 -6.68 5.97 -9.78
C PRO A 205 -6.62 5.85 -8.26
N HIS A 206 -5.46 6.11 -7.65
CA HIS A 206 -5.30 6.06 -6.19
C HIS A 206 -6.15 7.15 -5.51
N ALA A 207 -6.14 8.37 -6.06
CA ALA A 207 -6.96 9.47 -5.57
C ALA A 207 -8.47 9.16 -5.67
N TRP A 208 -8.92 8.60 -6.79
CA TRP A 208 -10.32 8.16 -6.94
C TRP A 208 -10.69 7.04 -5.97
N TYR A 209 -9.82 6.06 -5.76
CA TYR A 209 -10.05 5.01 -4.76
C TYR A 209 -10.15 5.60 -3.36
N ALA A 210 -9.20 6.46 -2.97
CA ALA A 210 -9.17 7.04 -1.64
C ALA A 210 -10.42 7.91 -1.39
N LEU A 211 -10.87 8.70 -2.38
CA LEU A 211 -12.11 9.46 -2.33
C LEU A 211 -13.33 8.55 -2.17
N GLY A 212 -13.41 7.46 -2.95
CA GLY A 212 -14.48 6.46 -2.82
C GLY A 212 -14.51 5.80 -1.45
N SER A 213 -13.34 5.51 -0.87
CA SER A 213 -13.25 4.98 0.49
C SER A 213 -13.75 5.98 1.52
N ALA A 214 -13.41 7.27 1.39
CA ALA A 214 -13.89 8.31 2.30
C ALA A 214 -15.40 8.54 2.17
N TYR A 215 -15.95 8.48 0.96
CA TYR A 215 -17.40 8.52 0.74
C TYR A 215 -18.13 7.31 1.30
N SER A 216 -17.54 6.11 1.22
CA SER A 216 -18.10 4.89 1.80
C SER A 216 -18.25 5.00 3.33
N ASP A 217 -17.29 5.64 4.01
CA ASP A 217 -17.37 5.92 5.45
C ASP A 217 -18.57 6.83 5.77
N GLN A 218 -18.87 7.78 4.89
CA GLN A 218 -20.03 8.68 4.99
C GLN A 218 -21.34 8.09 4.45
N LYS A 219 -21.33 6.87 3.89
CA LYS A 219 -22.47 6.27 3.17
C LYS A 219 -22.98 7.13 2.01
N SER A 220 -22.09 7.83 1.32
CA SER A 220 -22.44 8.65 0.15
C SER A 220 -22.65 7.78 -1.09
N ASP A 221 -23.62 8.17 -1.92
CA ASP A 221 -23.93 7.52 -3.20
C ASP A 221 -22.80 7.67 -4.23
N SER A 222 -21.94 8.69 -4.08
CA SER A 222 -20.75 8.91 -4.93
C SER A 222 -19.68 7.83 -4.80
N THR A 223 -19.81 6.92 -3.81
CA THR A 223 -18.86 5.82 -3.57
C THR A 223 -18.65 4.95 -4.82
N ILE A 224 -19.75 4.55 -5.48
CA ILE A 224 -19.68 3.66 -6.64
C ILE A 224 -18.94 4.32 -7.80
N GLU A 225 -19.25 5.60 -8.08
CA GLU A 225 -18.64 6.34 -9.19
C GLU A 225 -17.12 6.44 -9.00
N CYS A 226 -16.67 6.77 -7.79
CA CYS A 226 -15.25 6.90 -7.46
C CYS A 226 -14.50 5.58 -7.66
N PHE A 227 -15.03 4.45 -7.15
CA PHE A 227 -14.39 3.15 -7.36
C PHE A 227 -14.40 2.72 -8.82
N ARG A 228 -15.49 2.99 -9.56
CA ARG A 228 -15.53 2.72 -11.02
C ARG A 228 -14.51 3.56 -11.78
N LYS A 229 -14.28 4.81 -11.38
CA LYS A 229 -13.23 5.66 -11.97
C LYS A 229 -11.83 5.11 -11.70
N ALA A 230 -11.54 4.69 -10.47
CA ALA A 230 -10.28 4.03 -10.15
C ALA A 230 -10.04 2.79 -11.03
N ILE A 231 -11.07 1.94 -11.21
CA ILE A 231 -11.01 0.74 -12.07
C ILE A 231 -10.84 1.09 -13.56
N GLN A 232 -11.51 2.15 -14.02
CA GLN A 232 -11.38 2.61 -15.41
C GLN A 232 -9.95 3.03 -15.72
N LEU A 233 -9.28 3.71 -14.78
CA LEU A 233 -7.92 4.21 -14.91
C LEU A 233 -6.87 3.12 -14.68
N ASN A 234 -7.12 2.19 -13.76
CA ASN A 234 -6.29 1.01 -13.52
C ASN A 234 -7.18 -0.23 -13.34
N LYS A 235 -7.21 -1.08 -14.38
CA LYS A 235 -8.04 -2.30 -14.40
C LYS A 235 -7.58 -3.36 -13.40
N ARG A 236 -6.36 -3.26 -12.87
CA ARG A 236 -5.80 -4.12 -11.83
C ARG A 236 -5.90 -3.53 -10.42
N TYR A 237 -6.59 -2.39 -10.24
CA TYR A 237 -6.69 -1.71 -8.94
C TYR A 237 -7.56 -2.52 -7.95
N TYR A 238 -6.97 -3.53 -7.32
CA TYR A 238 -7.64 -4.55 -6.50
C TYR A 238 -8.54 -3.95 -5.41
N LEU A 239 -8.06 -2.89 -4.73
CA LEU A 239 -8.78 -2.29 -3.61
C LEU A 239 -10.10 -1.64 -4.04
N ALA A 240 -10.21 -1.18 -5.29
CA ALA A 240 -11.45 -0.61 -5.82
C ALA A 240 -12.50 -1.69 -6.10
N TYR A 241 -12.11 -2.84 -6.65
CA TYR A 241 -13.01 -4.00 -6.81
C TYR A 241 -13.50 -4.51 -5.45
N ARG A 242 -12.58 -4.71 -4.49
CA ARG A 242 -12.95 -5.08 -3.12
C ARG A 242 -13.83 -4.02 -2.46
N GLY A 243 -13.56 -2.74 -2.71
CA GLY A 243 -14.35 -1.60 -2.23
C GLY A 243 -15.79 -1.66 -2.73
N LEU A 244 -16.02 -1.92 -4.02
CA LEU A 244 -17.35 -2.15 -4.57
C LEU A 244 -18.03 -3.37 -3.96
N GLY A 245 -17.33 -4.49 -3.84
CA GLY A 245 -17.87 -5.69 -3.17
C GLY A 245 -18.35 -5.39 -1.75
N ASN A 246 -17.55 -4.66 -0.97
CA ASN A 246 -17.91 -4.22 0.39
C ASN A 246 -19.11 -3.27 0.40
N TYR A 247 -19.16 -2.33 -0.54
CA TYR A 247 -20.29 -1.39 -0.66
C TYR A 247 -21.59 -2.15 -0.94
N TYR A 248 -21.60 -3.06 -1.92
CA TYR A 248 -22.80 -3.84 -2.25
C TYR A 248 -23.19 -4.81 -1.14
N LEU A 249 -22.21 -5.43 -0.46
CA LEU A 249 -22.48 -6.30 0.69
C LEU A 249 -23.19 -5.55 1.82
N LYS A 250 -22.71 -4.33 2.14
CA LYS A 250 -23.29 -3.46 3.18
C LYS A 250 -24.70 -2.98 2.84
N ASN A 251 -25.02 -2.88 1.54
CA ASN A 251 -26.33 -2.50 1.04
C ASN A 251 -27.20 -3.72 0.68
N GLU A 252 -26.84 -4.92 1.14
CA GLU A 252 -27.58 -6.18 0.95
C GLU A 252 -27.81 -6.57 -0.53
N GLN A 253 -27.01 -6.01 -1.44
CA GLN A 253 -27.04 -6.32 -2.87
C GLN A 253 -26.08 -7.47 -3.15
N TYR A 254 -26.46 -8.67 -2.72
CA TYR A 254 -25.56 -9.81 -2.63
C TYR A 254 -25.02 -10.34 -3.97
N ASP A 255 -25.83 -10.30 -5.04
CA ASP A 255 -25.39 -10.70 -6.38
C ASP A 255 -24.23 -9.81 -6.87
N PHE A 256 -24.35 -8.49 -6.72
CA PHE A 256 -23.27 -7.56 -7.07
C PHE A 256 -22.06 -7.73 -6.16
N ALA A 257 -22.26 -7.96 -4.87
CA ALA A 257 -21.14 -8.22 -3.96
C ALA A 257 -20.31 -9.43 -4.42
N ASP A 258 -20.96 -10.54 -4.80
CA ASP A 258 -20.29 -11.73 -5.34
C ASP A 258 -19.49 -11.43 -6.63
N GLU A 259 -20.10 -10.69 -7.56
CA GLU A 259 -19.45 -10.29 -8.82
C GLU A 259 -18.16 -9.49 -8.54
N TRP A 260 -18.25 -8.40 -7.77
CA TRP A 260 -17.11 -7.52 -7.51
C TRP A 260 -16.02 -8.18 -6.66
N TYR A 261 -16.40 -9.04 -5.70
CA TYR A 261 -15.40 -9.84 -4.98
C TYR A 261 -14.71 -10.86 -5.90
N SER A 262 -15.43 -11.47 -6.84
CA SER A 262 -14.85 -12.39 -7.81
C SER A 262 -13.83 -11.69 -8.71
N MET A 263 -14.13 -10.49 -9.21
CA MET A 263 -13.18 -9.71 -9.99
C MET A 263 -11.92 -9.32 -9.19
N ALA A 264 -12.04 -9.01 -7.90
CA ALA A 264 -10.87 -8.77 -7.04
C ALA A 264 -10.01 -10.04 -6.88
N ILE A 265 -10.66 -11.19 -6.64
CA ILE A 265 -9.99 -12.50 -6.51
C ILE A 265 -9.27 -12.89 -7.81
N ASP A 266 -9.84 -12.59 -8.97
CA ASP A 266 -9.23 -12.85 -10.28
C ASP A 266 -7.94 -12.04 -10.51
N ILE A 267 -7.84 -10.83 -9.92
CA ILE A 267 -6.59 -10.04 -9.93
C ILE A 267 -5.55 -10.70 -9.04
N ASN A 268 -5.92 -11.00 -7.80
CA ASN A 268 -5.02 -11.61 -6.83
C ASN A 268 -5.77 -12.49 -5.82
N PRO A 269 -5.69 -13.83 -5.96
CA PRO A 269 -6.47 -14.74 -5.12
C PRO A 269 -5.90 -14.91 -3.70
N VAL A 270 -4.69 -14.42 -3.42
CA VAL A 270 -4.01 -14.62 -2.13
C VAL A 270 -3.84 -13.33 -1.33
N ARG A 271 -4.18 -12.16 -1.92
CA ARG A 271 -3.95 -10.85 -1.31
C ARG A 271 -4.72 -10.60 -0.03
N PHE A 272 -5.97 -11.05 0.07
CA PHE A 272 -6.81 -10.79 1.24
C PHE A 272 -7.74 -11.96 1.54
N GLY A 273 -7.31 -12.87 2.42
CA GLY A 273 -8.08 -14.07 2.80
C GLY A 273 -9.55 -13.80 3.19
N PRO A 274 -9.87 -12.77 4.00
CA PRO A 274 -11.25 -12.49 4.40
C PRO A 274 -12.21 -12.16 3.24
N ILE A 275 -11.71 -11.89 2.03
CA ILE A 275 -12.56 -11.70 0.84
C ILE A 275 -13.42 -12.94 0.56
N TYR A 276 -12.87 -14.14 0.78
CA TYR A 276 -13.60 -15.39 0.55
C TYR A 276 -14.74 -15.55 1.55
N LYS A 277 -14.54 -15.18 2.82
CA LYS A 277 -15.62 -15.19 3.82
C LYS A 277 -16.74 -14.21 3.45
N ASN A 278 -16.39 -13.01 2.99
CA ASN A 278 -17.36 -12.01 2.55
C ASN A 278 -18.15 -12.49 1.32
N ARG A 279 -17.48 -13.11 0.35
CA ARG A 279 -18.12 -13.69 -0.84
C ARG A 279 -19.00 -14.89 -0.50
N ALA A 280 -18.55 -15.77 0.41
CA ALA A 280 -19.35 -16.88 0.94
C ALA A 280 -20.65 -16.38 1.58
N PHE A 281 -20.59 -15.30 2.37
CA PHE A 281 -21.78 -14.68 2.96
C PHE A 281 -22.74 -14.13 1.90
N ALA A 282 -22.22 -13.41 0.89
CA ALA A 282 -23.04 -12.91 -0.23
C ALA A 282 -23.72 -14.06 -0.99
N ARG A 283 -22.98 -15.13 -1.29
CA ARG A 283 -23.47 -16.34 -1.96
C ARG A 283 -24.54 -17.09 -1.17
N LEU A 284 -24.34 -17.22 0.14
CA LEU A 284 -25.31 -17.81 1.04
C LEU A 284 -26.63 -17.02 1.04
N LYS A 285 -26.55 -15.68 1.04
CA LYS A 285 -27.73 -14.80 1.06
C LYS A 285 -28.48 -14.74 -0.28
N SER A 286 -27.75 -14.85 -1.39
CA SER A 286 -28.34 -14.91 -2.74
C SER A 286 -28.80 -16.31 -3.14
N GLY A 287 -28.40 -17.35 -2.41
CA GLY A 287 -28.70 -18.75 -2.72
C GLY A 287 -27.96 -19.26 -3.97
N LYS A 288 -26.81 -18.69 -4.30
CA LYS A 288 -26.03 -18.99 -5.52
C LYS A 288 -24.56 -19.27 -5.19
N GLY A 289 -23.89 -20.04 -6.05
CA GLY A 289 -22.45 -20.26 -5.98
C GLY A 289 -21.98 -21.24 -4.89
N SER A 290 -20.68 -21.52 -4.86
CA SER A 290 -20.08 -22.50 -3.94
C SER A 290 -19.66 -21.85 -2.62
N VAL A 291 -20.59 -21.82 -1.64
CA VAL A 291 -20.33 -21.26 -0.30
C VAL A 291 -19.24 -22.05 0.43
N LYS A 292 -19.31 -23.38 0.37
CA LYS A 292 -18.37 -24.28 1.05
C LYS A 292 -16.94 -24.07 0.59
N GLU A 293 -16.71 -23.98 -0.73
CA GLU A 293 -15.38 -23.76 -1.29
C GLU A 293 -14.77 -22.42 -0.84
N ASP A 294 -15.57 -21.35 -0.78
CA ASP A 294 -15.09 -20.06 -0.29
C ASP A 294 -14.73 -20.11 1.20
N LEU A 295 -15.50 -20.81 2.02
CA LEU A 295 -15.15 -20.98 3.45
C LEU A 295 -13.89 -21.84 3.63
N GLU A 296 -13.68 -22.86 2.81
CA GLU A 296 -12.44 -23.66 2.80
C GLU A 296 -11.24 -22.82 2.38
N LYS A 297 -11.36 -21.99 1.34
CA LYS A 297 -10.31 -21.03 0.93
C LYS A 297 -10.04 -19.99 2.01
N TYR A 298 -11.07 -19.48 2.68
CA TYR A 298 -10.91 -18.58 3.82
C TYR A 298 -10.05 -19.24 4.90
N LEU A 299 -10.36 -20.47 5.32
CA LEU A 299 -9.57 -21.17 6.34
C LEU A 299 -8.16 -21.52 5.88
N HIS A 300 -7.97 -21.78 4.59
CA HIS A 300 -6.66 -22.03 4.00
C HIS A 300 -5.76 -20.80 4.09
N TYR A 301 -6.26 -19.62 3.69
CA TYR A 301 -5.50 -18.38 3.73
C TYR A 301 -5.45 -17.74 5.13
N MET A 302 -6.39 -18.08 6.01
CA MET A 302 -6.52 -17.56 7.38
C MET A 302 -6.50 -18.68 8.43
N PRO A 303 -5.40 -19.44 8.56
CA PRO A 303 -5.33 -20.57 9.49
C PRO A 303 -5.45 -20.15 10.97
N GLY A 304 -5.12 -18.89 11.28
CA GLY A 304 -5.22 -18.28 12.62
C GLY A 304 -6.50 -17.48 12.87
N ALA A 305 -7.51 -17.58 12.00
CA ALA A 305 -8.77 -16.84 12.17
C ALA A 305 -9.45 -17.16 13.52
N THR A 306 -9.89 -16.11 14.23
CA THR A 306 -10.53 -16.26 15.54
C THR A 306 -11.89 -16.99 15.46
N ASP A 307 -12.56 -16.90 14.32
CA ASP A 307 -13.82 -17.57 13.99
C ASP A 307 -13.60 -18.91 13.25
N ARG A 308 -12.39 -19.47 13.27
CA ARG A 308 -12.08 -20.74 12.58
C ARG A 308 -13.02 -21.88 12.96
N ILE A 309 -13.30 -22.06 14.26
CA ILE A 309 -14.15 -23.17 14.75
C ILE A 309 -15.59 -23.02 14.24
N SER A 310 -16.15 -21.81 14.27
CA SER A 310 -17.51 -21.58 13.75
C SER A 310 -17.58 -21.76 12.24
N VAL A 311 -16.56 -21.32 11.50
CA VAL A 311 -16.50 -21.56 10.04
C VAL A 311 -16.37 -23.05 9.72
N GLN A 312 -15.56 -23.81 10.46
CA GLN A 312 -15.47 -25.27 10.29
C GLN A 312 -16.79 -25.98 10.56
N GLN A 313 -17.57 -25.50 11.53
CA GLN A 313 -18.90 -26.03 11.81
C GLN A 313 -19.87 -25.71 10.66
N ALA A 314 -19.87 -24.47 10.17
CA ALA A 314 -20.69 -24.07 9.02
C ALA A 314 -20.38 -24.91 7.76
N ILE A 315 -19.10 -25.22 7.49
CA ILE A 315 -18.68 -26.09 6.38
C ILE A 315 -19.27 -27.52 6.49
N LYS A 316 -19.47 -28.04 7.71
CA LYS A 316 -20.06 -29.37 7.93
C LYS A 316 -21.57 -29.39 7.73
N GLU A 317 -22.22 -28.24 7.91
CA GLU A 317 -23.67 -28.07 7.81
C GLU A 317 -24.14 -27.74 6.38
N LEU A 318 -23.22 -27.32 5.51
CA LEU A 318 -23.40 -27.08 4.07
C LEU A 318 -23.17 -28.35 3.23
#